data_AF-R6CRV7-F1
#
_entry.id   AF-R6CRV7-F1
#
_cell.length_a   1.000
_cell.length_b   1.000
_cell.length_c   1.000
_cell.angle_alpha   90.00
_cell.angle_beta   90.00
_cell.angle_gamma   90.00
#
_symmetry.space_group_name_H-M   'P 1'
#
loop_
_entity.id
_entity.type
_entity.pdbx_description
1 polymer ?
#
loop_
_entity_poly.entity_id
_entity_poly.type
_entity_poly.pdbx_seq_one_letter_code
_entity_poly.pdbx_strand_id
1 'polypeptide(L)'
;MAKNSFNDMIVRAMQKRDASRVALKKSGCGAVMIDGLTFSVSAESDGAASSKGVMFTLSGEAADSGELTLDMIDVTYPAGAGVKTIRRKAELFERKDGGKVWRAKFGEIKIPQCAEGNIFADGAVTEDELRGSMNKQIIFKFVPKFSGAGEPEVMLNIYPIENPLDGNFAEWVTLTADQEFFEHGGLSKIMNRKRK
;
A
#
# COMPACT_ATOMS: atom_id res chain seq x y z
N MET A 1 19.27 -14.43 31.12
CA MET A 1 18.91 -15.31 29.99
C MET A 1 18.33 -14.44 28.88
N ALA A 2 19.15 -14.02 27.93
CA ALA A 2 18.74 -13.21 26.78
C ALA A 2 19.39 -13.79 25.53
N LYS A 3 18.74 -14.79 24.95
CA LYS A 3 19.07 -15.35 23.64
C LYS A 3 17.75 -15.70 22.99
N ASN A 4 17.06 -14.72 22.40
CA ASN A 4 15.93 -14.88 21.48
C ASN A 4 15.49 -13.48 21.01
N SER A 5 16.28 -12.83 20.15
CA SER A 5 15.82 -11.58 19.51
C SER A 5 16.21 -11.53 18.03
N PHE A 6 17.39 -12.05 17.68
CA PHE A 6 17.82 -12.13 16.29
C PHE A 6 17.16 -13.30 15.54
N ASN A 7 17.03 -14.47 16.18
CA ASN A 7 16.36 -15.62 15.58
C ASN A 7 14.85 -15.40 15.38
N ASP A 8 14.15 -14.69 16.27
CA ASP A 8 12.73 -14.36 16.05
C ASP A 8 12.53 -13.35 14.91
N MET A 9 13.46 -12.41 14.76
CA MET A 9 13.44 -11.45 13.65
C MET A 9 13.77 -12.12 12.31
N ILE A 10 14.74 -13.05 12.31
CA ILE A 10 15.03 -13.91 11.16
C ILE A 10 13.86 -14.87 10.89
N VAL A 11 13.20 -15.44 11.89
CA VAL A 11 12.02 -16.31 11.70
C VAL A 11 10.82 -15.51 11.20
N ARG A 12 10.63 -14.24 11.59
CA ARG A 12 9.65 -13.35 10.95
C ARG A 12 10.01 -12.99 9.52
N ALA A 13 11.29 -12.82 9.21
CA ALA A 13 11.78 -12.56 7.85
C ALA A 13 11.83 -13.83 6.96
N MET A 14 11.94 -15.02 7.58
CA MET A 14 12.04 -16.34 6.96
C MET A 14 10.77 -17.19 7.15
N GLN A 15 9.68 -16.62 7.69
CA GLN A 15 8.36 -17.21 7.56
C GLN A 15 8.08 -17.26 6.07
N LYS A 16 8.39 -18.42 5.45
CA LYS A 16 7.82 -18.86 4.19
C LYS A 16 6.41 -18.30 4.13
N ARG A 17 6.05 -17.59 3.05
CA ARG A 17 4.69 -17.10 2.78
C ARG A 17 3.71 -18.04 3.44
N ASP A 18 3.12 -17.61 4.55
CA ASP A 18 2.13 -18.42 5.22
C ASP A 18 0.90 -18.36 4.33
N ALA A 19 0.77 -19.36 3.45
CA ALA A 19 -0.31 -19.43 2.47
C ALA A 19 -1.69 -19.51 3.13
N SER A 20 -1.76 -19.73 4.45
CA SER A 20 -2.97 -19.76 5.24
C SER A 20 -3.41 -18.37 5.77
N ARG A 21 -2.51 -17.38 5.84
CA ARG A 21 -2.84 -16.04 6.35
C ARG A 21 -3.20 -15.10 5.22
N VAL A 22 -4.24 -14.29 5.39
CA VAL A 22 -4.56 -13.21 4.43
C VAL A 22 -3.56 -12.08 4.64
N ALA A 23 -2.75 -11.80 3.61
CA ALA A 23 -1.71 -10.77 3.68
C ALA A 23 -1.53 -10.08 2.33
N LEU A 24 -1.08 -8.83 2.38
CA LEU A 24 -0.69 -8.04 1.23
C LEU A 24 0.80 -7.75 1.28
N LYS A 25 1.43 -7.75 0.10
CA LYS A 25 2.77 -7.20 -0.11
C LYS A 25 2.69 -5.98 -1.01
N LYS A 26 3.66 -5.09 -0.86
CA LYS A 26 3.90 -4.00 -1.81
C LYS A 26 4.31 -4.57 -3.17
N SER A 27 3.65 -4.11 -4.24
CA SER A 27 4.12 -4.36 -5.61
C SER A 27 4.78 -3.13 -6.25
N GLY A 28 4.34 -1.93 -5.88
CA GLY A 28 4.89 -0.67 -6.38
C GLY A 28 4.26 0.52 -5.66
N CYS A 29 5.04 1.57 -5.39
CA CYS A 29 4.55 2.78 -4.75
C CYS A 29 5.36 3.97 -5.24
N GLY A 30 4.69 5.11 -5.45
CA GLY A 30 5.36 6.36 -5.73
C GLY A 30 6.32 6.75 -4.61
N ALA A 31 7.45 7.37 -4.96
CA ALA A 31 8.47 7.73 -3.98
C ALA A 31 8.08 8.95 -3.12
N VAL A 32 7.30 9.87 -3.69
CA VAL A 32 6.89 11.13 -3.06
C VAL A 32 5.48 11.49 -3.51
N MET A 33 4.67 11.99 -2.58
CA MET A 33 3.38 12.61 -2.82
C MET A 33 3.57 14.11 -3.04
N ILE A 34 3.06 14.62 -4.16
CA ILE A 34 3.17 16.04 -4.53
C ILE A 34 1.77 16.64 -4.56
N ASP A 35 1.61 17.82 -3.96
CA ASP A 35 0.35 18.55 -3.94
C ASP A 35 -0.25 18.71 -5.35
N GLY A 36 -1.51 18.26 -5.49
CA GLY A 36 -2.27 18.35 -6.73
C GLY A 36 -1.87 17.34 -7.82
N LEU A 37 -0.85 16.50 -7.61
CA LEU A 37 -0.44 15.47 -8.56
C LEU A 37 -0.97 14.09 -8.19
N THR A 38 -1.23 13.26 -9.21
CA THR A 38 -1.71 11.89 -8.96
C THR A 38 -0.60 11.05 -8.34
N PHE A 39 -0.89 10.45 -7.19
CA PHE A 39 -0.07 9.46 -6.55
C PHE A 39 -0.65 8.05 -6.76
N SER A 40 0.22 7.06 -6.90
CA SER A 40 -0.18 5.67 -7.10
C SER A 40 0.60 4.73 -6.18
N VAL A 41 -0.13 3.79 -5.60
CA VAL A 41 0.42 2.67 -4.83
C VAL A 41 -0.30 1.39 -5.24
N SER A 42 0.41 0.27 -5.21
CA SER A 42 -0.12 -1.03 -5.59
C SER A 42 0.26 -2.08 -4.57
N ALA A 43 -0.72 -2.92 -4.27
CA ALA A 43 -0.58 -4.06 -3.38
C ALA A 43 -0.97 -5.34 -4.11
N GLU A 44 -0.32 -6.44 -3.77
CA GLU A 44 -0.62 -7.78 -4.26
C GLU A 44 -0.85 -8.71 -3.08
N SER A 45 -1.57 -9.81 -3.32
CA SER A 45 -1.68 -10.88 -2.34
C SER A 45 -0.32 -11.53 -2.05
N ASP A 46 -0.04 -11.76 -0.77
CA ASP A 46 1.13 -12.47 -0.26
C ASP A 46 0.77 -13.70 0.59
N GLY A 47 -0.50 -14.12 0.54
CA GLY A 47 -0.98 -15.28 1.28
C GLY A 47 -2.35 -15.78 0.80
N ALA A 48 -3.23 -16.06 1.74
CA ALA A 48 -4.56 -16.61 1.49
C ALA A 48 -5.50 -15.62 0.77
N ALA A 49 -6.43 -16.18 -0.02
CA ALA A 49 -7.54 -15.44 -0.60
C ALA A 49 -8.48 -14.88 0.47
N SER A 50 -9.12 -13.73 0.19
CA SER A 50 -10.16 -13.17 1.05
C SER A 50 -11.26 -12.46 0.26
N SER A 51 -12.48 -12.52 0.78
CA SER A 51 -13.65 -11.82 0.25
C SER A 51 -14.11 -10.65 1.12
N LYS A 52 -13.40 -10.36 2.23
CA LYS A 52 -13.81 -9.32 3.20
C LYS A 52 -13.42 -7.89 2.78
N GLY A 53 -12.60 -7.75 1.74
CA GLY A 53 -12.15 -6.46 1.25
C GLY A 53 -10.84 -5.96 1.85
N VAL A 54 -10.47 -4.75 1.45
CA VAL A 54 -9.27 -4.04 1.91
C VAL A 54 -9.65 -2.68 2.49
N MET A 55 -8.81 -2.18 3.39
CA MET A 55 -8.86 -0.81 3.88
C MET A 55 -7.63 -0.07 3.40
N PHE A 56 -7.85 1.13 2.86
CA PHE A 56 -6.81 2.13 2.66
C PHE A 56 -6.78 3.08 3.85
N THR A 57 -5.59 3.42 4.33
CA THR A 57 -5.39 4.46 5.35
C THR A 57 -4.16 5.31 5.04
N LEU A 58 -4.26 6.60 5.37
CA LEU A 58 -3.16 7.55 5.31
C LEU A 58 -3.15 8.37 6.60
N SER A 59 -2.02 8.35 7.30
CA SER A 59 -1.86 8.96 8.62
C SER A 59 -0.52 9.65 8.78
N GLY A 60 -0.44 10.64 9.66
CA GLY A 60 0.79 11.36 9.97
C GLY A 60 0.46 12.78 10.41
N GLU A 61 1.48 13.52 10.82
CA GLU A 61 1.32 14.87 11.38
C GLU A 61 0.55 15.81 10.43
N ALA A 62 0.83 15.75 9.13
CA ALA A 62 0.11 16.54 8.13
C ALA A 62 -1.39 16.20 8.04
N ALA A 63 -1.79 14.95 8.34
CA ALA A 63 -3.21 14.58 8.42
C ALA A 63 -3.86 15.06 9.72
N ASP A 64 -3.12 15.05 10.83
CA ASP A 64 -3.57 15.49 12.14
C ASP A 64 -3.82 17.01 12.18
N SER A 65 -2.87 17.77 11.63
CA SER A 65 -2.93 19.23 11.50
C SER A 65 -3.99 19.72 10.50
N GLY A 66 -4.44 18.83 9.60
CA GLY A 66 -5.40 19.16 8.54
C GLY A 66 -4.76 19.79 7.30
N GLU A 67 -3.43 19.85 7.23
CA GLU A 67 -2.70 20.34 6.06
C GLU A 67 -2.76 19.38 4.88
N LEU A 68 -2.91 18.08 5.14
CA LEU A 68 -3.14 17.04 4.14
C LEU A 68 -4.63 16.68 4.08
N THR A 69 -5.20 16.82 2.89
CA THR A 69 -6.55 16.36 2.58
C THR A 69 -6.58 15.38 1.42
N LEU A 70 -7.54 14.47 1.46
CA LEU A 70 -7.85 13.54 0.39
C LEU A 70 -9.32 13.67 0.01
N ASP A 71 -9.62 13.53 -1.28
CA ASP A 71 -10.99 13.53 -1.77
C ASP A 71 -11.39 12.12 -2.21
N MET A 72 -11.06 11.75 -3.45
CA MET A 72 -11.43 10.47 -4.02
C MET A 72 -10.21 9.57 -4.18
N ILE A 73 -10.41 8.28 -3.88
CA ILE A 73 -9.46 7.22 -4.14
C ILE A 73 -10.08 6.32 -5.20
N ASP A 74 -9.39 6.23 -6.34
CA ASP A 74 -9.70 5.31 -7.42
C ASP A 74 -8.91 4.02 -7.21
N VAL A 75 -9.59 2.87 -7.19
CA VAL A 75 -8.97 1.57 -7.01
C VAL A 75 -9.27 0.69 -8.20
N THR A 76 -8.22 0.30 -8.93
CA THR A 76 -8.29 -0.69 -10.00
C THR A 76 -7.81 -2.03 -9.47
N TYR A 77 -8.62 -3.06 -9.62
CA TYR A 77 -8.33 -4.39 -9.07
C TYR A 77 -8.78 -5.50 -10.03
N PRO A 78 -8.19 -6.71 -9.91
CA PRO A 78 -8.58 -7.85 -10.74
C PRO A 78 -9.99 -8.32 -10.40
N ALA A 79 -10.81 -8.60 -11.42
CA ALA A 79 -12.18 -9.06 -11.27
C ALA A 79 -12.57 -10.01 -12.40
N GLY A 80 -12.48 -11.32 -12.14
CA GLY A 80 -12.74 -12.34 -13.16
C GLY A 80 -11.70 -12.28 -14.28
N ALA A 81 -12.16 -12.24 -15.54
CA ALA A 81 -11.29 -12.19 -16.72
C ALA A 81 -10.73 -10.78 -17.03
N GLY A 82 -11.02 -9.76 -16.21
CA GLY A 82 -10.60 -8.38 -16.46
C GLY A 82 -10.24 -7.61 -15.20
N VAL A 83 -10.26 -6.28 -15.31
CA VAL A 83 -10.09 -5.36 -14.17
C VAL A 83 -11.38 -4.58 -13.94
N LYS A 84 -11.64 -4.21 -12.69
CA LYS A 84 -12.67 -3.25 -12.32
C LYS A 84 -12.02 -2.06 -11.64
N THR A 85 -12.59 -0.88 -11.89
CA THR A 85 -12.24 0.34 -11.17
C THR A 85 -13.42 0.79 -10.34
N ILE A 86 -13.18 1.05 -9.06
CA ILE A 86 -14.16 1.64 -8.16
C ILE A 86 -13.58 2.92 -7.57
N ARG A 87 -14.44 3.90 -7.36
CA ARG A 87 -14.07 5.20 -6.80
C ARG A 87 -14.76 5.38 -5.46
N ARG A 88 -14.02 5.77 -4.43
CA ARG A 88 -14.56 5.99 -3.08
C ARG A 88 -14.01 7.26 -2.47
N LYS A 89 -14.89 7.99 -1.79
CA LYS A 89 -14.50 9.15 -1.02
C LYS A 89 -13.72 8.72 0.22
N ALA A 90 -12.59 9.37 0.48
CA ALA A 90 -11.85 9.20 1.72
C ALA A 90 -12.60 9.90 2.86
N GLU A 91 -12.68 9.24 4.00
CA GLU A 91 -13.26 9.78 5.23
C GLU A 91 -12.15 10.15 6.19
N LEU A 92 -12.25 11.33 6.80
CA LEU A 92 -11.40 11.70 7.93
C LEU A 92 -11.98 11.08 9.20
N PHE A 93 -11.23 10.19 9.82
CA PHE A 93 -11.59 9.51 11.05
C PHE A 93 -10.69 9.96 12.19
N GLU A 94 -11.30 10.45 13.27
CA GLU A 94 -10.61 10.82 14.51
C GLU A 94 -10.48 9.59 15.41
N ARG A 95 -9.24 9.27 15.78
CA ARG A 95 -8.89 8.20 16.70
C ARG A 95 -9.13 8.65 18.14
N LYS A 96 -9.21 7.69 19.06
CA LYS A 96 -9.44 7.97 20.50
C LYS A 96 -8.33 8.79 21.16
N ASP A 97 -7.13 8.76 20.59
CA ASP A 97 -5.95 9.50 21.05
C ASP A 97 -5.89 10.93 20.47
N GLY A 98 -6.88 11.36 19.69
CA GLY A 98 -6.92 12.67 19.03
C GLY A 98 -6.20 12.72 17.68
N GLY A 99 -5.52 11.64 17.27
CA GLY A 99 -4.93 11.55 15.94
C GLY A 99 -5.99 11.38 14.85
N LYS A 100 -5.73 11.87 13.65
CA LYS A 100 -6.61 11.78 12.50
C LYS A 100 -6.05 10.82 11.45
N VAL A 101 -6.96 10.14 10.77
CA VAL A 101 -6.64 9.21 9.69
C VAL A 101 -7.58 9.45 8.53
N TRP A 102 -7.03 9.59 7.33
CA TRP A 102 -7.82 9.42 6.13
C TRP A 102 -7.99 7.93 5.88
N ARG A 103 -9.23 7.47 5.70
CA ARG A 103 -9.52 6.06 5.42
C ARG A 103 -10.53 5.88 4.31
N ALA A 104 -10.42 4.77 3.59
CA ALA A 104 -11.45 4.31 2.66
C ALA A 104 -11.55 2.78 2.71
N LYS A 105 -12.74 2.28 3.02
CA LYS A 105 -13.04 0.84 3.06
C LYS A 105 -13.46 0.38 1.69
N PHE A 106 -12.91 -0.71 1.17
CA PHE A 106 -13.31 -1.33 -0.10
C PHE A 106 -13.71 -2.79 0.13
N GLY A 107 -14.96 -3.01 0.56
CA GLY A 107 -15.49 -4.34 0.88
C GLY A 107 -15.68 -5.25 -0.34
N GLU A 108 -15.74 -4.68 -1.53
CA GLU A 108 -16.03 -5.37 -2.79
C GLU A 108 -14.79 -5.98 -3.45
N ILE A 109 -13.59 -5.59 -2.99
CA ILE A 109 -12.32 -6.04 -3.56
C ILE A 109 -12.00 -7.42 -2.98
N LYS A 110 -12.03 -8.44 -3.83
CA LYS A 110 -11.60 -9.79 -3.46
C LYS A 110 -10.08 -9.89 -3.59
N ILE A 111 -9.42 -10.28 -2.51
CA ILE A 111 -7.98 -10.57 -2.50
C ILE A 111 -7.81 -11.99 -3.06
N PRO A 112 -7.08 -12.17 -4.17
CA PRO A 112 -6.85 -13.50 -4.73
C PRO A 112 -5.87 -14.30 -3.85
N GLN A 113 -5.85 -15.62 -3.99
CA GLN A 113 -4.79 -16.45 -3.43
C GLN A 113 -3.47 -16.04 -4.06
N CYS A 114 -2.40 -15.91 -3.27
CA CYS A 114 -1.06 -15.76 -3.82
C CYS A 114 -0.73 -17.02 -4.61
N ALA A 115 -0.41 -16.88 -5.91
CA ALA A 115 -0.02 -18.04 -6.70
C ALA A 115 1.27 -18.63 -6.14
N GLU A 116 1.23 -19.91 -5.76
CA GLU A 116 2.41 -20.69 -5.47
C GLU A 116 3.10 -21.07 -6.78
N GLY A 117 4.43 -20.98 -6.82
CA GLY A 117 5.23 -21.42 -7.95
C GLY A 117 5.74 -20.30 -8.85
N ASN A 118 6.97 -20.50 -9.34
CA ASN A 118 7.47 -19.78 -10.49
C ASN A 118 6.69 -20.35 -11.69
N ILE A 119 5.82 -19.56 -12.34
CA ILE A 119 5.04 -20.02 -13.51
C ILE A 119 5.94 -20.58 -14.62
N PHE A 120 7.24 -20.25 -14.60
CA PHE A 120 8.26 -20.72 -15.52
C PHE A 120 9.04 -21.95 -15.04
N ALA A 121 8.73 -22.54 -13.88
CA ALA A 121 9.46 -23.69 -13.36
C ALA A 121 9.12 -25.02 -14.06
N ASP A 122 7.87 -25.20 -14.49
CA ASP A 122 7.37 -26.50 -14.95
C ASP A 122 7.10 -26.59 -16.47
N GLY A 123 7.71 -25.72 -17.27
CA GLY A 123 7.66 -25.78 -18.74
C GLY A 123 6.71 -24.76 -19.38
N ALA A 124 5.97 -25.19 -20.42
CA ALA A 124 5.15 -24.29 -21.24
C ALA A 124 3.98 -23.69 -20.43
N VAL A 125 4.03 -22.36 -20.22
CA VAL A 125 3.00 -21.60 -19.53
C VAL A 125 1.78 -21.46 -20.43
N THR A 126 0.59 -21.83 -19.93
CA THR A 126 -0.65 -21.59 -20.68
C THR A 126 -0.98 -20.10 -20.72
N GLU A 127 -1.72 -19.66 -21.73
CA GLU A 127 -2.14 -18.25 -21.85
C GLU A 127 -2.96 -17.79 -20.62
N ASP A 128 -3.77 -18.68 -20.04
CA ASP A 128 -4.58 -18.42 -18.86
C ASP A 128 -3.74 -18.30 -17.58
N GLU A 129 -2.70 -19.13 -17.41
CA GLU A 129 -1.75 -19.01 -16.29
C GLU A 129 -0.91 -17.74 -16.42
N LEU A 130 -0.50 -17.37 -17.63
CA LEU A 130 0.23 -16.13 -17.89
C LEU A 130 -0.68 -14.92 -17.60
N ARG A 131 -1.91 -14.89 -18.10
CA ARG A 131 -2.89 -13.82 -17.81
C ARG A 131 -3.23 -13.73 -16.32
N GLY A 132 -3.45 -14.87 -15.67
CA GLY A 132 -3.68 -14.96 -14.22
C GLY A 132 -2.47 -14.51 -13.40
N SER A 133 -1.26 -14.69 -13.91
CA SER A 133 -0.03 -14.20 -13.28
C SER A 133 0.16 -12.68 -13.41
N MET A 134 -0.32 -12.09 -14.51
CA MET A 134 -0.11 -10.68 -14.85
C MET A 134 -1.11 -9.72 -14.20
N ASN A 135 -2.27 -10.20 -13.75
CA ASN A 135 -3.34 -9.35 -13.22
C ASN A 135 -3.64 -9.64 -11.74
N LYS A 136 -2.68 -9.34 -10.86
CA LYS A 136 -2.77 -9.56 -9.40
C LYS A 136 -2.75 -8.29 -8.56
N GLN A 137 -2.49 -7.14 -9.19
CA GLN A 137 -2.27 -5.88 -8.51
C GLN A 137 -3.58 -5.15 -8.21
N ILE A 138 -3.74 -4.76 -6.96
CA ILE A 138 -4.74 -3.79 -6.51
C ILE A 138 -4.03 -2.43 -6.50
N ILE A 139 -4.38 -1.57 -7.45
CA ILE A 139 -3.74 -0.27 -7.67
C ILE A 139 -4.66 0.82 -7.11
N PHE A 140 -4.17 1.59 -6.15
CA PHE A 140 -4.81 2.75 -5.56
C PHE A 140 -4.21 4.01 -6.16
N LYS A 141 -5.05 4.86 -6.72
CA LYS A 141 -4.70 6.18 -7.25
C LYS A 141 -5.50 7.24 -6.52
N PHE A 142 -4.82 8.30 -6.12
CA PHE A 142 -5.46 9.43 -5.44
C PHE A 142 -4.61 10.69 -5.64
N VAL A 143 -5.23 11.85 -5.42
CA VAL A 143 -4.54 13.15 -5.49
C VAL A 143 -4.49 13.73 -4.08
N PRO A 144 -3.31 13.77 -3.43
CA PRO A 144 -3.16 14.47 -2.18
C PRO A 144 -3.25 15.98 -2.41
N LYS A 145 -3.93 16.67 -1.51
CA LYS A 145 -3.86 18.12 -1.40
C LYS A 145 -3.11 18.48 -0.13
N PHE A 146 -1.99 19.17 -0.27
CA PHE A 146 -1.11 19.53 0.82
C PHE A 146 -0.77 21.02 0.79
N SER A 147 -1.11 21.73 1.86
CA SER A 147 -0.88 23.16 2.00
C SER A 147 0.18 23.52 3.05
N GLY A 148 0.87 22.52 3.62
CA GLY A 148 1.88 22.74 4.64
C GLY A 148 3.25 23.14 4.07
N ALA A 149 4.13 23.59 4.96
CA ALA A 149 5.52 23.88 4.60
C ALA A 149 6.42 22.64 4.81
N GLY A 150 7.44 22.50 3.97
CA GLY A 150 8.45 21.46 4.12
C GLY A 150 8.12 20.13 3.45
N GLU A 151 8.74 19.07 3.94
CA GLU A 151 8.72 17.72 3.37
C GLU A 151 8.35 16.66 4.45
N PRO A 152 7.14 16.73 5.07
CA PRO A 152 6.76 15.81 6.13
C PRO A 152 6.57 14.38 5.60
N GLU A 153 6.62 13.39 6.50
CA GLU A 153 6.35 12.00 6.16
C GLU A 153 4.97 11.57 6.64
N VAL A 154 4.27 10.83 5.80
CA VAL A 154 2.99 10.22 6.12
C VAL A 154 3.08 8.72 5.92
N MET A 155 2.46 7.96 6.82
CA MET A 155 2.33 6.52 6.72
C MET A 155 1.11 6.18 5.87
N LEU A 156 1.37 5.62 4.70
CA LEU A 156 0.37 4.96 3.87
C LEU A 156 0.28 3.51 4.31
N ASN A 157 -0.91 3.03 4.64
CA ASN A 157 -1.13 1.65 5.03
C ASN A 157 -2.35 1.06 4.34
N ILE A 158 -2.18 -0.10 3.70
CA ILE A 158 -3.24 -0.87 3.07
C ILE A 158 -3.28 -2.24 3.73
N TYR A 159 -4.46 -2.63 4.22
CA TYR A 159 -4.61 -3.89 4.94
C TYR A 159 -5.87 -4.66 4.56
N PRO A 160 -5.82 -6.01 4.56
CA PRO A 160 -7.02 -6.83 4.50
C PRO A 160 -7.92 -6.55 5.69
N ILE A 161 -9.22 -6.38 5.47
CA ILE A 161 -10.19 -6.23 6.57
C ILE A 161 -10.23 -7.49 7.44
N GLU A 162 -9.95 -8.64 6.86
CA GLU A 162 -9.84 -9.92 7.55
C GLU A 162 -8.67 -9.97 8.53
N ASN A 163 -7.56 -9.32 8.19
CA ASN A 163 -6.31 -9.42 8.94
C ASN A 163 -5.56 -8.07 8.97
N PRO A 164 -6.04 -7.10 9.77
CA PRO A 164 -5.54 -5.73 9.75
C PRO A 164 -4.16 -5.55 10.41
N LEU A 165 -3.76 -6.46 11.30
CA LEU A 165 -2.60 -6.27 12.18
C LEU A 165 -1.27 -6.67 11.53
N ASP A 166 -1.21 -7.86 10.92
CA ASP A 166 0.02 -8.43 10.37
C ASP A 166 -0.10 -8.82 8.89
N GLY A 167 -1.30 -8.73 8.31
CA GLY A 167 -1.56 -8.89 6.88
C GLY A 167 -1.38 -7.60 6.07
N ASN A 168 -0.93 -6.51 6.70
CA ASN A 168 -0.85 -5.19 6.09
C ASN A 168 0.46 -4.96 5.33
N PHE A 169 0.39 -3.96 4.44
CA PHE A 169 1.56 -3.31 3.90
C PHE A 169 1.49 -1.83 4.29
N ALA A 170 2.54 -1.36 4.96
CA ALA A 170 2.72 0.03 5.35
C ALA A 170 4.02 0.61 4.78
N GLU A 171 3.97 1.86 4.34
CA GLU A 171 5.12 2.61 3.85
C GLU A 171 5.07 4.07 4.30
N TRP A 172 6.21 4.58 4.74
CA TRP A 172 6.42 6.00 4.94
C TRP A 172 6.73 6.66 3.61
N VAL A 173 5.93 7.66 3.26
CA VAL A 173 6.03 8.40 2.01
C VAL A 173 6.20 9.88 2.34
N THR A 174 7.15 10.52 1.67
CA THR A 174 7.35 11.97 1.78
C THR A 174 6.23 12.70 1.06
N LEU A 175 5.73 13.78 1.65
CA LEU A 175 4.75 14.69 1.08
C LEU A 175 5.41 16.05 0.84
N THR A 176 5.09 16.72 -0.26
CA THR A 176 5.60 18.06 -0.58
C THR A 176 4.60 18.88 -1.38
N ALA A 177 4.62 20.20 -1.20
CA ALA A 177 3.90 21.15 -2.04
C ALA A 177 4.73 21.60 -3.27
N ASP A 178 6.02 21.24 -3.32
CA ASP A 178 6.92 21.58 -4.42
C ASP A 178 6.66 20.70 -5.65
N GLN A 179 6.10 21.28 -6.71
CA GLN A 179 5.85 20.58 -7.98
C GLN A 179 7.12 20.36 -8.81
N GLU A 180 8.17 21.13 -8.55
CA GLU A 180 9.48 21.05 -9.21
C GLU A 180 10.49 20.24 -8.37
N PHE A 181 10.00 19.52 -7.34
CA PHE A 181 10.81 18.78 -6.37
C PHE A 181 11.91 17.90 -6.99
N PHE A 182 11.61 17.25 -8.11
CA PHE A 182 12.57 16.38 -8.79
C PHE A 182 13.70 17.16 -9.47
N GLU A 183 13.41 18.34 -10.02
CA GLU A 183 14.40 19.22 -10.64
C GLU A 183 15.35 19.80 -9.57
N HIS A 184 14.84 20.02 -8.35
CA HIS A 184 15.61 20.44 -7.18
C HIS A 184 16.42 19.32 -6.49
N GLY A 185 16.60 18.17 -7.16
CA GLY A 185 17.36 17.04 -6.63
C GLY A 185 16.66 16.29 -5.48
N GLY A 186 15.33 16.37 -5.40
CA GLY A 186 14.53 15.78 -4.33
C GLY A 186 14.73 14.27 -4.13
N LEU A 187 14.97 13.51 -5.21
CA LEU A 187 15.31 12.08 -5.11
C LEU A 187 16.59 11.84 -4.31
N SER A 188 17.62 12.64 -4.54
CA SER A 188 18.88 12.57 -3.79
C SER A 188 18.67 12.90 -2.32
N LYS A 189 17.78 13.86 -1.99
CA LYS A 189 17.41 14.18 -0.60
C LYS A 189 16.77 12.97 0.09
N ILE A 190 15.82 12.30 -0.55
CA ILE A 190 15.15 11.10 -0.01
C ILE A 190 16.14 9.95 0.18
N MET A 191 16.99 9.68 -0.82
CA MET A 191 17.96 8.59 -0.75
C MET A 191 19.01 8.81 0.35
N ASN A 192 19.43 10.05 0.57
CA ASN A 192 20.41 10.38 1.61
C ASN A 192 19.81 10.32 3.03
N ARG A 193 18.51 10.61 3.19
CA ARG A 193 17.82 10.44 4.48
C ARG A 193 17.77 8.96 4.92
N LYS A 194 17.53 8.03 3.98
CA LYS A 194 17.47 6.57 4.27
C LYS A 194 18.82 5.93 4.64
N ARG A 195 19.94 6.64 4.49
CA ARG A 195 21.29 6.16 4.81
C ARG A 195 21.79 6.59 6.20
N LYS A 196 21.05 7.42 6.90
CA LYS A 196 21.32 7.81 8.30
C LYS A 196 20.47 6.98 9.24
#